data_AF-A0A8T1W3C6-F1
#
_entry.id   AF-A0A8T1W3C6-F1
#
_cell.length_a   1.000
_cell.length_b   1.000
_cell.length_c   1.000
_cell.angle_alpha   90.00
_cell.angle_beta   90.00
_cell.angle_gamma   90.00
#
_symmetry.space_group_name_H-M   'P 1'
#
loop_
_entity.id
_entity.type
_entity.pdbx_description
1 polymer ?
#
loop_
_entity_poly.entity_id
_entity_poly.type
_entity_poly.pdbx_seq_one_letter_code
_entity_poly.pdbx_strand_id
1 'polypeptide(L)'
;MGAGALWNAEVQDPGTFDALILFEPLHGEEDPAMTDKVTSFLVTATLQRKASWSSRQEAAQYFGNLKSFSTWDREALAAYVEGALVEDGPTRKTVLACTPHIEASLYCYELLRFTDDELKRPKCSIRFHGGECSNMFFTSHFEHAVDVCPDVYSLDEPMNKCTHLLVLEDPETAANRIMSDLAKTKLFLKDPLSRV
;
A
#
# COMPACT_ATOMS: atom_id res chain seq x y z
N MET A 1 -3.38 -1.47 1.93
CA MET A 1 -3.92 -2.84 1.72
C MET A 1 -2.82 -3.87 1.53
N GLY A 2 -1.99 -3.78 0.48
CA GLY A 2 -0.93 -4.77 0.22
C GLY A 2 0.05 -4.97 1.38
N ALA A 3 0.52 -3.90 2.00
CA ALA A 3 1.43 -3.98 3.15
C ALA A 3 0.83 -4.75 4.35
N GLY A 4 -0.44 -4.49 4.69
CA GLY A 4 -1.14 -5.22 5.76
C GLY A 4 -1.34 -6.70 5.43
N ALA A 5 -1.64 -7.03 4.17
CA ALA A 5 -1.76 -8.42 3.73
C ALA A 5 -0.42 -9.18 3.83
N LEU A 6 0.70 -8.55 3.45
CA LEU A 6 2.04 -9.14 3.59
C LEU A 6 2.43 -9.35 5.06
N TRP A 7 2.19 -8.35 5.91
CA TRP A 7 2.44 -8.48 7.35
C TRP A 7 1.59 -9.60 7.95
N ASN A 8 0.30 -9.66 7.64
CA ASN A 8 -0.58 -10.71 8.16
C ASN A 8 -0.15 -12.09 7.68
N ALA A 9 0.28 -12.23 6.43
CA ALA A 9 0.81 -13.51 5.92
C ALA A 9 2.01 -14.00 6.74
N GLU A 10 2.97 -13.12 7.03
CA GLU A 10 4.13 -13.46 7.88
C GLU A 10 3.71 -13.79 9.32
N VAL A 11 2.74 -13.07 9.89
CA VAL A 11 2.25 -13.36 11.25
C VAL A 11 1.57 -14.72 11.31
N GLN A 12 0.71 -15.04 10.34
CA GLN A 12 -0.01 -16.31 10.30
C GLN A 12 0.92 -17.50 10.02
N ASP A 13 1.96 -17.33 9.20
CA ASP A 13 2.97 -18.36 8.91
C ASP A 13 4.41 -17.81 9.02
N PRO A 14 4.96 -17.68 10.25
CA PRO A 14 6.25 -17.02 10.47
C PRO A 14 7.45 -17.72 9.84
N GLY A 15 8.25 -16.94 9.11
CA GLY A 15 9.36 -17.42 8.27
C GLY A 15 8.95 -17.64 6.81
N THR A 16 7.86 -16.99 6.37
CA THR A 16 7.44 -16.95 4.97
C THR A 16 8.36 -16.05 4.16
N PHE A 17 8.77 -14.92 4.74
CA PHE A 17 9.63 -13.94 4.07
C PHE A 17 11.00 -13.82 4.75
N ASP A 18 12.01 -13.41 3.97
CA ASP A 18 13.33 -13.07 4.52
C ASP A 18 13.35 -11.66 5.13
N ALA A 19 12.52 -10.76 4.58
CA ALA A 19 12.23 -9.43 5.08
C ALA A 19 10.95 -8.86 4.45
N LEU A 20 10.36 -7.85 5.10
CA LEU A 20 9.27 -7.05 4.56
C LEU A 20 9.64 -5.57 4.55
N ILE A 21 9.44 -4.91 3.41
CA ILE A 21 9.59 -3.45 3.24
C ILE A 21 8.20 -2.92 2.90
N LEU A 22 7.61 -2.20 3.85
CA LEU A 22 6.19 -1.87 3.87
C LEU A 22 5.99 -0.36 3.74
N PHE A 23 5.57 0.08 2.57
CA PHE A 23 5.18 1.46 2.32
C PHE A 23 3.71 1.66 2.65
N GLU A 24 3.43 2.71 3.42
CA GLU A 24 2.08 3.17 3.76
C GLU A 24 1.10 2.05 4.20
N PRO A 25 1.48 1.14 5.12
CA PRO A 25 0.52 0.27 5.77
C PRO A 25 -0.60 1.10 6.41
N LEU A 26 -1.85 0.84 6.03
CA LEU A 26 -3.01 1.42 6.69
C LEU A 26 -3.31 0.61 7.95
N HIS A 27 -3.06 1.21 9.11
CA HIS A 27 -3.50 0.67 10.39
C HIS A 27 -4.94 1.15 10.70
N GLY A 28 -5.76 0.27 11.27
CA GLY A 28 -7.11 0.60 11.70
C GLY A 28 -7.10 1.32 13.05
N GLU A 29 -7.82 2.43 13.15
CA GLU A 29 -8.02 3.15 14.42
C GLU A 29 -8.86 2.34 15.40
N GLU A 30 -8.68 2.56 16.71
CA GLU A 30 -9.45 1.85 17.75
C GLU A 30 -10.92 2.26 17.74
N ASP A 31 -11.23 3.52 17.42
CA ASP A 31 -12.61 4.02 17.35
C ASP A 31 -13.34 3.44 16.13
N PRO A 32 -14.36 2.57 16.34
CA PRO A 32 -15.14 2.01 15.24
C PRO A 32 -15.87 3.08 14.43
N ALA A 33 -16.33 4.17 15.06
CA ALA A 33 -17.05 5.24 14.36
C ALA A 33 -16.14 6.02 13.41
N MET A 34 -14.87 6.22 13.80
CA MET A 34 -13.86 6.81 12.94
C MET A 34 -13.54 5.91 11.75
N THR A 35 -13.36 4.61 12.01
CA THR A 35 -13.13 3.60 10.96
C THR A 35 -14.28 3.58 9.95
N ASP A 36 -15.53 3.50 10.42
CA ASP A 36 -16.73 3.49 9.57
C ASP A 36 -16.84 4.75 8.72
N LYS A 37 -16.49 5.92 9.28
CA LYS A 37 -16.52 7.19 8.56
C LYS A 37 -15.48 7.23 7.42
N VAL A 38 -14.25 6.77 7.68
CA VAL A 38 -13.20 6.70 6.67
C VAL A 38 -13.58 5.71 5.56
N THR A 39 -14.02 4.51 5.94
CA THR A 39 -14.50 3.49 4.99
C THR A 39 -15.65 4.01 4.13
N SER A 40 -16.67 4.61 4.75
CA SER A 40 -17.82 5.17 4.04
C SER A 40 -17.41 6.26 3.05
N PHE A 41 -16.46 7.13 3.44
CA PHE A 41 -15.92 8.16 2.55
C PHE A 41 -15.19 7.54 1.34
N LEU A 42 -14.29 6.58 1.57
CA LEU A 42 -13.52 5.92 0.50
C LEU A 42 -14.44 5.17 -0.47
N VAL A 43 -15.41 4.43 0.05
CA VAL A 43 -16.41 3.71 -0.75
C VAL A 43 -17.22 4.69 -1.59
N THR A 44 -17.77 5.74 -0.97
CA THR A 44 -18.60 6.73 -1.67
C THR A 44 -17.83 7.45 -2.77
N ALA A 45 -16.61 7.89 -2.47
CA ALA A 45 -15.76 8.59 -3.44
C ALA A 45 -15.37 7.68 -4.62
N THR A 46 -15.12 6.40 -4.34
CA THR A 46 -14.74 5.42 -5.35
C THR A 46 -15.90 5.09 -6.28
N LEU A 47 -17.10 4.86 -5.75
CA LEU A 47 -18.29 4.54 -6.55
C LEU A 47 -18.71 5.67 -7.50
N GLN A 48 -18.30 6.92 -7.23
CA GLN A 48 -18.56 8.08 -8.07
C GLN A 48 -17.55 8.25 -9.23
N ARG A 49 -16.50 7.43 -9.31
CA ARG A 49 -15.47 7.56 -10.35
C ARG A 49 -16.04 7.26 -11.73
N LYS A 50 -15.64 8.08 -12.72
CA LYS A 50 -15.89 7.77 -14.13
C LYS A 50 -15.15 6.48 -14.49
N ALA A 51 -15.86 5.53 -15.08
CA ALA A 51 -15.35 4.19 -15.35
C ALA A 51 -15.33 3.80 -16.84
N SER A 52 -15.80 4.68 -17.72
CA SER A 52 -15.82 4.43 -19.18
C SER A 52 -15.59 5.71 -19.97
N TRP A 53 -14.92 5.56 -21.11
CA TRP A 53 -14.56 6.60 -22.06
C TRP A 53 -14.79 6.09 -23.49
N SER A 54 -14.93 7.01 -24.44
CA SER A 54 -15.06 6.67 -25.86
C SER A 54 -13.78 6.09 -26.46
N SER A 55 -12.63 6.39 -25.87
CA SER A 55 -11.32 5.91 -26.30
C SER A 55 -10.29 5.98 -25.18
N ARG A 56 -9.17 5.25 -25.34
CA ARG A 56 -8.02 5.31 -24.45
C ARG A 56 -7.38 6.69 -24.40
N GLN A 57 -7.38 7.43 -25.51
CA GLN A 57 -6.88 8.81 -25.54
C GLN A 57 -7.71 9.74 -24.65
N GLU A 58 -9.04 9.63 -24.69
CA GLU A 58 -9.94 10.40 -23.81
C GLU A 58 -9.70 10.04 -22.34
N ALA A 59 -9.53 8.75 -22.03
CA ALA A 59 -9.24 8.28 -20.67
C ALA A 59 -7.90 8.82 -20.16
N ALA A 60 -6.84 8.76 -20.97
CA ALA A 60 -5.53 9.30 -20.64
C ALA A 60 -5.59 10.82 -20.35
N GLN A 61 -6.31 11.57 -21.19
CA GLN A 61 -6.52 13.01 -20.97
C GLN A 61 -7.32 13.29 -19.70
N TYR A 62 -8.33 12.47 -19.40
CA TYR A 62 -9.10 12.57 -18.16
C TYR A 62 -8.19 12.43 -16.93
N PHE A 63 -7.39 11.35 -16.87
CA PHE A 63 -6.49 11.12 -15.75
C PHE A 63 -5.38 12.16 -15.63
N GLY A 64 -4.81 12.60 -16.75
CA GLY A 64 -3.78 13.66 -16.76
C GLY A 64 -4.25 15.01 -16.23
N ASN A 65 -5.57 15.26 -16.22
CA ASN A 65 -6.16 16.50 -15.71
C ASN A 65 -6.73 16.38 -14.30
N LEU A 66 -6.75 15.19 -13.70
CA LEU A 66 -7.24 15.01 -12.33
C LEU A 66 -6.24 15.59 -11.32
N LYS A 67 -6.72 16.50 -10.48
CA LYS A 67 -5.91 17.10 -9.41
C LYS A 67 -5.31 16.04 -8.47
N SER A 68 -6.02 14.95 -8.22
CA SER A 68 -5.55 13.84 -7.36
C SER A 68 -4.30 13.12 -7.89
N PHE A 69 -4.00 13.26 -9.19
CA PHE A 69 -2.80 12.70 -9.83
C PHE A 69 -1.78 13.77 -10.21
N SER A 70 -2.01 15.02 -9.78
CA SER A 70 -1.11 16.12 -10.11
C SER A 70 0.28 15.96 -9.47
N THR A 71 0.37 15.27 -8.33
CA THR A 71 1.61 14.97 -7.60
C THR A 71 2.32 13.72 -8.08
N TRP A 72 1.68 12.89 -8.90
CA TRP A 72 2.30 11.65 -9.38
C TRP A 72 3.43 11.94 -10.36
N ASP A 73 4.46 11.11 -10.28
CA ASP A 73 5.47 11.02 -11.32
C ASP A 73 4.81 10.71 -12.67
N ARG A 74 5.38 11.26 -13.75
CA ARG A 74 4.77 11.19 -15.08
C ARG A 74 4.87 9.80 -15.69
N GLU A 75 5.92 9.06 -15.40
CA GLU A 75 6.06 7.67 -15.81
C GLU A 75 5.10 6.79 -15.00
N ALA A 76 5.01 7.00 -13.68
CA ALA A 76 4.06 6.27 -12.83
C ALA A 76 2.61 6.45 -13.28
N LEU A 77 2.19 7.68 -13.62
CA LEU A 77 0.85 7.94 -14.15
C LEU A 77 0.64 7.28 -15.53
N ALA A 78 1.64 7.31 -16.41
CA ALA A 78 1.54 6.66 -17.72
C ALA A 78 1.36 5.14 -17.57
N ALA A 79 2.17 4.50 -16.72
CA ALA A 79 2.07 3.08 -16.41
C ALA A 79 0.71 2.72 -15.78
N TYR A 80 0.20 3.56 -14.87
CA TYR A 80 -1.14 3.41 -14.32
C TYR A 80 -2.21 3.44 -15.42
N VAL A 81 -2.20 4.44 -16.30
CA VAL A 81 -3.19 4.55 -17.40
C VAL A 81 -3.09 3.36 -18.36
N GLU A 82 -1.89 2.86 -18.62
CA GLU A 82 -1.68 1.68 -19.45
C GLU A 82 -2.37 0.45 -18.85
N GLY A 83 -2.09 0.13 -17.58
CA GLY A 83 -2.60 -1.07 -16.90
C GLY A 83 -4.03 -0.95 -16.36
N ALA A 84 -4.50 0.25 -16.03
CA ALA A 84 -5.82 0.47 -15.44
C ALA A 84 -6.97 0.45 -16.47
N LEU A 85 -6.66 0.37 -17.77
CA LEU A 85 -7.64 0.48 -18.84
C LEU A 85 -7.69 -0.78 -19.71
N VAL A 86 -8.89 -1.20 -20.09
CA VAL A 86 -9.15 -2.29 -21.04
C VAL A 86 -10.21 -1.88 -22.05
N GLU A 87 -10.24 -2.54 -23.21
CA GLU A 87 -11.30 -2.34 -24.21
C GLU A 87 -12.47 -3.28 -23.94
N ASP A 88 -13.67 -2.72 -23.79
CA ASP A 88 -14.90 -3.49 -23.65
C ASP A 88 -15.42 -3.92 -25.02
N GLY A 89 -15.23 -5.20 -25.38
CA GLY A 89 -15.55 -5.74 -26.70
C GLY A 89 -16.97 -5.44 -27.21
N PRO A 90 -18.03 -5.64 -26.40
CA PRO A 90 -19.41 -5.32 -26.77
C PRO A 90 -19.67 -3.83 -27.06
N THR A 91 -19.19 -2.92 -26.20
CA THR A 91 -19.47 -1.48 -26.38
C THR A 91 -18.42 -0.73 -27.19
N ARG A 92 -17.26 -1.37 -27.46
CA ARG A 92 -16.06 -0.78 -28.06
C ARG A 92 -15.56 0.46 -27.33
N LYS A 93 -15.89 0.59 -26.05
CA LYS A 93 -15.42 1.67 -25.18
C LYS A 93 -14.17 1.23 -24.44
N THR A 94 -13.39 2.21 -24.01
CA THR A 94 -12.32 1.97 -23.04
C THR A 94 -12.90 2.11 -21.65
N VAL A 95 -12.64 1.13 -20.77
CA VAL A 95 -13.18 1.07 -19.40
C VAL A 95 -12.08 0.79 -18.39
N LEU A 96 -12.35 1.07 -17.11
CA LEU A 96 -11.47 0.66 -16.02
C LEU A 96 -11.37 -0.86 -15.92
N ALA A 97 -10.15 -1.40 -15.84
CA ALA A 97 -9.88 -2.81 -15.60
C ALA A 97 -10.41 -3.25 -14.22
N CYS A 98 -10.22 -2.41 -13.20
CA CYS A 98 -10.84 -2.55 -11.90
C CYS A 98 -12.10 -1.67 -11.84
N THR A 99 -13.28 -2.30 -11.83
CA THR A 99 -14.51 -1.51 -11.75
C THR A 99 -14.60 -0.78 -10.41
N PRO A 100 -15.24 0.40 -10.34
CA PRO A 100 -15.42 1.12 -9.08
C PRO A 100 -16.06 0.28 -7.96
N HIS A 101 -16.89 -0.71 -8.33
CA HIS A 101 -17.54 -1.59 -7.36
C HIS A 101 -16.56 -2.60 -6.76
N ILE A 102 -15.68 -3.17 -7.59
CA ILE A 102 -14.60 -4.06 -7.12
C ILE A 102 -13.64 -3.28 -6.23
N GLU A 103 -13.19 -2.11 -6.67
CA GLU A 103 -12.30 -1.27 -5.84
C GLU A 103 -12.98 -0.87 -4.52
N ALA A 104 -14.24 -0.43 -4.56
CA ALA A 104 -14.99 -0.07 -3.35
C ALA A 104 -15.12 -1.23 -2.37
N SER A 105 -15.32 -2.46 -2.87
CA SER A 105 -15.39 -3.65 -2.02
C SER A 105 -14.09 -3.90 -1.24
N LEU A 106 -12.94 -3.49 -1.78
CA LEU A 106 -11.64 -3.63 -1.10
C LEU A 106 -11.54 -2.75 0.15
N TYR A 107 -12.24 -1.60 0.20
CA TYR A 107 -12.27 -0.75 1.39
C TYR A 107 -13.17 -1.30 2.49
N CYS A 108 -14.01 -2.28 2.20
CA CYS A 108 -14.88 -2.92 3.20
C CYS A 108 -14.18 -4.02 4.01
N TYR A 109 -12.92 -4.34 3.69
CA TYR A 109 -12.14 -5.32 4.45
C TYR A 109 -11.62 -4.72 5.76
N GLU A 110 -11.34 -5.60 6.72
CA GLU A 110 -10.70 -5.21 7.97
C GLU A 110 -9.31 -4.62 7.69
N LEU A 111 -9.06 -3.45 8.28
CA LEU A 111 -7.75 -2.80 8.24
C LEU A 111 -6.75 -3.58 9.09
N LEU A 112 -5.46 -3.38 8.81
CA LEU A 112 -4.40 -3.95 9.62
C LEU A 112 -4.58 -3.49 11.07
N ARG A 113 -4.61 -4.45 11.99
CA ARG A 113 -4.46 -4.23 13.42
C ARG A 113 -3.53 -5.30 13.95
N PHE A 114 -2.74 -4.95 14.94
CA PHE A 114 -1.87 -5.92 15.61
C PHE A 114 -1.94 -5.76 17.11
N THR A 115 -1.87 -6.90 17.78
CA THR A 115 -1.66 -7.00 19.23
C THR A 115 -0.17 -7.12 19.55
N ASP A 116 0.22 -6.82 20.79
CA ASP A 116 1.60 -7.00 21.25
C ASP A 116 2.12 -8.43 21.09
N ASP A 117 1.24 -9.43 21.18
CA ASP A 117 1.62 -10.83 20.98
C ASP A 117 1.80 -11.15 19.49
N GLU A 118 0.99 -10.57 18.60
CA GLU A 118 1.19 -10.72 17.16
C GLU A 118 2.44 -9.99 16.68
N LEU A 119 2.79 -8.85 17.28
CA LEU A 119 4.02 -8.13 16.95
C LEU A 119 5.27 -9.00 17.16
N LYS A 120 5.25 -9.94 18.11
CA LYS A 120 6.38 -10.85 18.41
C LYS A 120 6.45 -12.06 17.47
N ARG A 121 5.45 -12.29 16.62
CA ARG A 121 5.36 -13.51 15.78
C ARG A 121 6.29 -13.52 14.57
N PRO A 122 6.47 -12.42 13.80
CA PRO A 122 7.31 -12.43 12.61
C PRO A 122 8.73 -12.91 12.88
N LYS A 123 9.29 -13.65 11.93
CA LYS A 123 10.68 -14.15 12.00
C LYS A 123 11.63 -13.40 11.08
N CYS A 124 11.12 -12.39 10.37
CA CYS A 124 11.87 -11.57 9.45
C CYS A 124 11.93 -10.11 9.90
N SER A 125 12.91 -9.37 9.40
CA SER A 125 12.96 -7.92 9.63
C SER A 125 11.84 -7.23 8.84
N ILE A 126 11.11 -6.34 9.50
CA ILE A 126 10.03 -5.57 8.92
C ILE A 126 10.36 -4.08 9.03
N ARG A 127 10.23 -3.37 7.91
CA ARG A 127 10.59 -1.95 7.84
C ARG A 127 9.44 -1.14 7.28
N PHE A 128 9.07 -0.08 8.00
CA PHE A 128 7.96 0.80 7.64
C PHE A 128 8.46 2.09 7.00
N HIS A 129 7.75 2.52 5.96
CA HIS A 129 7.96 3.80 5.29
C HIS A 129 6.64 4.54 5.13
N GLY A 130 6.63 5.82 5.48
CA GLY A 130 5.49 6.72 5.29
C GLY A 130 5.89 8.01 4.58
N GLY A 131 4.91 8.75 4.08
CA GLY A 131 5.05 10.09 3.51
C GLY A 131 4.84 11.17 4.56
N GLU A 132 5.63 12.23 4.51
CA GLU A 132 5.57 13.37 5.45
C GLU A 132 4.19 14.06 5.46
N CYS A 133 3.49 14.05 4.33
CA CYS A 133 2.18 14.66 4.15
C CYS A 133 1.05 13.61 4.14
N SER A 134 1.31 12.38 4.60
CA SER A 134 0.28 11.34 4.68
C SER A 134 -0.69 11.62 5.82
N ASN A 135 -1.99 11.59 5.52
CA ASN A 135 -3.06 11.61 6.52
C ASN A 135 -3.58 10.20 6.84
N MET A 136 -2.90 9.16 6.34
CA MET A 136 -3.31 7.76 6.42
C MET A 136 -2.24 6.89 7.08
N PHE A 137 -1.06 7.45 7.37
CA PHE A 137 0.04 6.80 8.07
C PHE A 137 0.08 7.29 9.51
N PHE A 138 -0.50 6.52 10.42
CA PHE A 138 -0.56 6.84 11.85
C PHE A 138 0.72 6.38 12.54
N THR A 139 1.73 7.26 12.55
CA THR A 139 3.10 6.97 13.00
C THR A 139 3.18 6.30 14.37
N SER A 140 2.34 6.70 15.32
CA SER A 140 2.33 6.18 16.70
C SER A 140 2.13 4.66 16.79
N HIS A 141 1.34 4.06 15.89
CA HIS A 141 1.14 2.60 15.90
C HIS A 141 2.41 1.86 15.47
N PHE A 142 3.16 2.44 14.52
CA PHE A 142 4.40 1.86 14.02
C PHE A 142 5.58 2.13 14.95
N GLU A 143 5.61 3.28 15.63
CA GLU A 143 6.53 3.55 16.74
C GLU A 143 6.32 2.54 17.88
N HIS A 144 5.08 2.26 18.25
CA HIS A 144 4.76 1.22 19.24
C HIS A 144 5.28 -0.16 18.82
N ALA A 145 5.14 -0.54 17.55
CA ALA A 145 5.70 -1.79 17.04
C ALA A 145 7.23 -1.86 17.18
N VAL A 146 7.93 -0.75 16.91
CA VAL A 146 9.38 -0.62 17.10
C VAL A 146 9.74 -0.71 18.58
N ASP A 147 8.99 -0.06 19.47
CA ASP A 147 9.25 -0.09 20.91
C ASP A 147 9.06 -1.49 21.52
N VAL A 148 8.03 -2.22 21.07
CA VAL A 148 7.72 -3.57 21.56
C VAL A 148 8.73 -4.61 21.05
N CYS A 149 9.16 -4.51 19.78
CA CYS A 149 10.03 -5.49 19.13
C CYS A 149 11.09 -4.82 18.24
N PRO A 150 12.08 -4.12 18.84
CA PRO A 150 13.06 -3.31 18.09
C PRO A 150 14.02 -4.13 17.23
N ASP A 151 14.17 -5.43 17.52
CA ASP A 151 14.98 -6.34 16.70
C ASP A 151 14.26 -6.79 15.42
N VAL A 152 12.92 -6.64 15.37
CA VAL A 152 12.06 -7.06 14.26
C VAL A 152 11.65 -5.85 13.42
N TYR A 153 11.19 -4.79 14.07
CA TYR A 153 10.62 -3.62 13.39
C TYR A 153 11.59 -2.46 13.35
N SER A 154 11.53 -1.70 12.25
CA SER A 154 12.16 -0.40 12.14
C SER A 154 11.25 0.55 11.37
N LEU A 155 11.33 1.83 11.71
CA LEU A 155 10.63 2.92 11.05
C LEU A 155 11.67 3.88 10.48
N ASP A 156 11.59 4.15 9.19
CA ASP A 156 12.48 5.10 8.53
C ASP A 156 11.88 6.51 8.54
N GLU A 157 12.73 7.52 8.35
CA GLU A 157 12.31 8.92 8.24
C GLU A 157 11.26 9.08 7.13
N PRO A 158 10.22 9.91 7.31
CA PRO A 158 9.19 10.08 6.29
C PRO A 158 9.75 10.56 4.95
N MET A 159 9.11 10.16 3.85
CA MET A 159 9.42 10.68 2.51
C MET A 159 8.90 12.11 2.37
N ASN A 160 9.83 13.05 2.21
CA ASN A 160 9.61 14.49 2.10
C ASN A 160 8.54 14.82 1.04
N LYS A 161 7.57 15.67 1.38
CA LYS A 161 6.46 16.13 0.51
C LYS A 161 5.56 15.04 -0.07
N CYS A 162 5.74 13.77 0.29
CA CYS A 162 4.93 12.67 -0.22
C CYS A 162 3.71 12.42 0.66
N THR A 163 2.63 11.95 0.03
CA THR A 163 1.37 11.55 0.66
C THR A 163 1.30 10.04 0.82
N HIS A 164 0.09 9.51 1.05
CA HIS A 164 -0.19 8.07 1.05
C HIS A 164 0.20 7.34 -0.24
N LEU A 165 0.33 8.09 -1.35
CA LEU A 165 0.64 7.54 -2.66
C LEU A 165 2.13 7.67 -3.00
N LEU A 166 3.00 7.77 -1.99
CA LEU A 166 4.42 8.09 -2.11
C LEU A 166 5.17 7.26 -3.18
N VAL A 167 4.84 5.97 -3.36
CA VAL A 167 5.50 5.11 -4.36
C VAL A 167 5.22 5.54 -5.80
N LEU A 168 4.13 6.28 -6.01
CA LEU A 168 3.69 6.82 -7.31
C LEU A 168 4.07 8.30 -7.46
N GLU A 169 4.33 8.99 -6.36
CA GLU A 169 4.71 10.41 -6.33
C GLU A 169 6.23 10.60 -6.45
N ASP A 170 7.01 9.76 -5.78
CA ASP A 170 8.48 9.76 -5.84
C ASP A 170 9.01 8.31 -5.94
N PRO A 171 8.85 7.67 -7.11
CA PRO A 171 9.28 6.30 -7.33
C PRO A 171 10.81 6.14 -7.21
N GLU A 172 11.58 7.19 -7.50
CA GLU A 172 13.05 7.17 -7.38
C GLU A 172 13.47 7.02 -5.91
N THR A 173 12.95 7.86 -5.01
CA THR A 173 13.25 7.74 -3.58
C THR A 173 12.73 6.43 -3.00
N ALA A 174 11.52 5.99 -3.40
CA ALA A 174 10.98 4.71 -2.97
C ALA A 174 11.89 3.53 -3.38
N ALA A 175 12.36 3.51 -4.64
CA ALA A 175 13.29 2.50 -5.13
C ALA A 175 14.63 2.53 -4.39
N ASN A 176 15.18 3.72 -4.15
CA ASN A 176 16.42 3.88 -3.39
C ASN A 176 16.31 3.36 -1.95
N ARG A 177 15.16 3.58 -1.30
CA ARG A 177 14.88 3.01 0.04
C ARG A 177 14.81 1.49 0.01
N ILE A 178 14.07 0.93 -0.95
CA ILE A 178 14.02 -0.53 -1.15
C ILE A 178 15.44 -1.11 -1.29
N MET A 179 16.27 -0.53 -2.15
CA MET A 179 17.65 -0.99 -2.35
C MET A 179 18.51 -0.85 -1.09
N SER A 180 18.38 0.27 -0.37
CA SER A 180 19.06 0.51 0.90
C SER A 180 18.70 -0.54 1.96
N ASP A 181 17.43 -0.93 2.01
CA ASP A 181 16.94 -1.87 3.02
C ASP A 181 17.25 -3.31 2.67
N LEU A 182 17.13 -3.68 1.39
CA LEU A 182 17.61 -4.98 0.90
C LEU A 182 19.10 -5.18 1.20
N ALA A 183 19.92 -4.12 1.09
CA ALA A 183 21.34 -4.19 1.44
C ALA A 183 21.60 -4.42 2.94
N LYS A 184 20.65 -4.05 3.81
CA LYS A 184 20.72 -4.26 5.28
C LYS A 184 20.11 -5.60 5.71
N THR A 185 19.29 -6.22 4.86
CA THR A 185 18.62 -7.49 5.17
C THR A 185 19.64 -8.62 5.26
N LYS A 186 19.67 -9.30 6.42
CA LYS A 186 20.33 -10.59 6.53
C LYS A 186 19.46 -11.60 5.79
N LEU A 187 20.00 -12.24 4.76
CA LEU A 187 19.32 -13.35 4.08
C LEU A 187 18.96 -14.43 5.10
N PHE A 188 17.70 -14.85 5.11
CA PHE A 188 17.30 -16.00 5.90
C PHE A 188 17.87 -17.26 5.23
N LEU A 189 19.05 -17.68 5.68
CA LEU A 189 19.60 -18.97 5.32
C LEU A 189 18.83 -20.02 6.12
N LYS A 190 17.76 -20.58 5.52
CA LYS A 190 17.06 -21.73 6.07
C LYS A 190 18.07 -22.87 6.21
N ASP A 191 18.41 -23.25 7.45
CA ASP A 191 19.30 -24.39 7.68
C ASP A 191 18.66 -25.63 7.01
N PRO A 192 19.31 -26.25 6.01
CA PRO A 192 18.75 -27.38 5.29
C PRO A 192 18.43 -28.59 6.19
N LEU A 193 18.93 -28.61 7.44
CA LEU A 193 18.68 -29.66 8.43
C LEU A 193 17.38 -29.49 9.23
N SER A 194 16.66 -28.38 9.06
CA SER A 194 15.41 -28.10 9.81
C SER A 194 14.16 -28.79 9.25
N ARG A 195 14.30 -29.67 8.25
CA ARG A 195 13.24 -30.58 7.77
C ARG A 195 13.55 -32.02 8.19
N VAL A 196 13.28 -32.35 9.46
CA VAL A 196 13.11 -33.73 9.93
C VAL A 196 11.84 -33.80 10.76
#